data_AF-A0A8T4UW14-F1
#
_entry.id   AF-A0A8T4UW14-F1
#
_cell.length_a   1.000
_cell.length_b   1.000
_cell.length_c   1.000
_cell.angle_alpha   90.00
_cell.angle_beta   90.00
_cell.angle_gamma   90.00
#
_symmetry.space_group_name_H-M   'P 1'
#
loop_
_entity.id
_entity.type
_entity.pdbx_description
1 polymer ?
#
loop_
_entity_poly.entity_id
_entity_poly.type
_entity_poly.pdbx_seq_one_letter_code
_entity_poly.pdbx_strand_id
1 'polypeptide(L)'
;MIELNTPDIVGSADELARRVQEYSQSQEKSWRRIPYLALKADHRCGVLNTLATAYNKGLWGVGEKERGLYLMYVDLATGIIADPDKSLRRKVIAPARREEILLLASDLDKIDAGKIAANLESRAKQLCLDDSPANDVWRDQIRVRLNLSEMYVRPADWSYR
;
A
#
# COMPACT_ATOMS: atom_id res chain seq x y z
N MET A 1 -26.68 -45.05 -4.26
CA MET A 1 -25.67 -44.09 -4.73
C MET A 1 -26.26 -42.71 -4.52
N ILE A 2 -25.72 -41.93 -3.58
CA ILE A 2 -26.17 -40.57 -3.32
C ILE A 2 -25.20 -39.66 -4.09
N GLU A 3 -25.69 -39.00 -5.13
CA GLU A 3 -24.94 -37.93 -5.80
C GLU A 3 -24.85 -36.75 -4.85
N LEU A 4 -23.66 -36.54 -4.27
CA LEU A 4 -23.35 -35.34 -3.51
C LEU A 4 -23.22 -34.19 -4.51
N ASN A 5 -24.29 -33.42 -4.61
CA ASN A 5 -24.31 -32.16 -5.34
C ASN A 5 -23.45 -31.15 -4.56
N THR A 6 -22.14 -31.10 -4.85
CA THR A 6 -21.25 -30.08 -4.30
C THR A 6 -21.73 -28.72 -4.79
N PRO A 7 -22.23 -27.83 -3.91
CA PRO A 7 -22.65 -26.50 -4.31
C PRO A 7 -21.47 -25.79 -4.95
N ASP A 8 -21.76 -25.06 -6.02
CA ASP A 8 -20.82 -24.37 -6.90
C ASP A 8 -19.90 -23.42 -6.11
N ILE A 9 -18.74 -23.93 -5.68
CA ILE A 9 -17.75 -23.22 -4.84
C ILE A 9 -17.12 -22.03 -5.60
N VAL A 10 -17.32 -21.97 -6.91
CA VAL A 10 -16.82 -20.90 -7.80
C VAL A 10 -17.34 -19.52 -7.37
N GLY A 11 -18.53 -19.44 -6.75
CA GLY A 11 -19.07 -18.20 -6.19
C GLY A 11 -18.43 -17.72 -4.88
N SER A 12 -17.56 -18.49 -4.22
CA SER A 12 -17.01 -18.13 -2.90
C SER A 12 -15.63 -17.47 -2.97
N ALA A 13 -14.73 -17.98 -3.81
CA ALA A 13 -13.35 -17.49 -3.92
C ALA A 13 -13.27 -16.22 -4.76
N ASP A 14 -13.96 -16.18 -5.90
CA ASP A 14 -14.00 -14.99 -6.76
C ASP A 14 -14.66 -13.81 -6.04
N GLU A 15 -15.78 -14.07 -5.37
CA GLU A 15 -16.50 -13.08 -4.58
C GLU A 15 -15.67 -12.59 -3.39
N LEU A 16 -14.96 -13.48 -2.69
CA LEU A 16 -14.09 -13.09 -1.60
C LEU A 16 -12.93 -12.21 -2.09
N ALA A 17 -12.25 -12.60 -3.17
CA ALA A 17 -11.18 -11.79 -3.76
C ALA A 17 -11.70 -10.41 -4.20
N ARG A 18 -12.88 -10.37 -4.84
CA ARG A 18 -13.55 -9.12 -5.21
C ARG A 18 -13.80 -8.24 -3.98
N ARG A 19 -14.34 -8.79 -2.89
CA ARG A 19 -14.60 -8.04 -1.65
C ARG A 19 -13.34 -7.51 -0.99
N VAL A 20 -12.24 -8.27 -1.00
CA VAL A 20 -10.95 -7.81 -0.49
C VAL A 20 -10.45 -6.60 -1.32
N GLN A 21 -10.55 -6.70 -2.64
CA GLN A 21 -10.17 -5.62 -3.55
C GLN A 21 -11.05 -4.37 -3.34
N GLU A 22 -12.36 -4.54 -3.21
CA GLU A 22 -13.31 -3.45 -2.95
C GLU A 22 -13.10 -2.83 -1.57
N TYR A 23 -12.83 -3.62 -0.56
CA TYR A 23 -12.49 -3.14 0.78
C TYR A 23 -11.25 -2.23 0.72
N SER A 24 -10.21 -2.62 0.00
CA SER A 24 -9.03 -1.77 -0.21
C SER A 24 -9.39 -0.48 -0.97
N GLN A 25 -10.11 -0.56 -2.09
CA GLN A 25 -10.46 0.62 -2.89
C GLN A 25 -11.41 1.59 -2.18
N SER A 26 -12.31 1.08 -1.34
CA SER A 26 -13.24 1.91 -0.56
C SER A 26 -12.53 2.88 0.39
N GLN A 27 -11.26 2.62 0.69
CA GLN A 27 -10.41 3.42 1.55
C GLN A 27 -9.49 4.38 0.78
N GLU A 28 -9.81 4.71 -0.48
CA GLU A 28 -9.01 5.58 -1.37
C GLU A 28 -8.48 6.83 -0.65
N LYS A 29 -9.35 7.54 0.08
CA LYS A 29 -8.96 8.77 0.79
C LYS A 29 -7.85 8.52 1.82
N SER A 30 -7.91 7.42 2.55
CA SER A 30 -6.88 7.04 3.51
C SER A 30 -5.59 6.64 2.81
N TRP A 31 -5.68 5.85 1.73
CA TRP A 31 -4.54 5.47 0.90
C TRP A 31 -3.77 6.69 0.39
N ARG A 32 -4.48 7.71 -0.08
CA ARG A 32 -3.87 8.93 -0.63
C ARG A 32 -3.12 9.77 0.42
N ARG A 33 -3.37 9.57 1.71
CA ARG A 33 -2.62 10.25 2.78
C ARG A 33 -1.29 9.57 3.09
N ILE A 34 -1.18 8.26 2.80
CA ILE A 34 -0.04 7.44 3.20
C ILE A 34 1.30 7.96 2.66
N PRO A 35 1.46 8.36 1.40
CA PRO A 35 2.73 8.87 0.90
C PRO A 35 3.29 10.04 1.73
N TYR A 36 2.46 11.02 2.03
CA TYR A 36 2.86 12.18 2.82
C TYR A 36 3.19 11.81 4.27
N LEU A 37 2.35 10.98 4.89
CA LEU A 37 2.58 10.49 6.24
C LEU A 37 3.82 9.61 6.34
N ALA A 38 4.09 8.79 5.33
CA ALA A 38 5.27 7.95 5.24
C ALA A 38 6.54 8.78 5.20
N LEU A 39 6.57 9.86 4.40
CA LEU A 39 7.70 10.78 4.38
C LEU A 39 7.92 11.47 5.73
N LYS A 40 6.85 11.88 6.42
CA LYS A 40 6.95 12.48 7.77
C LYS A 40 7.46 11.49 8.81
N ALA A 41 7.08 10.22 8.69
CA ALA A 41 7.46 9.15 9.60
C ALA A 41 8.86 8.58 9.32
N ASP A 42 9.42 8.83 8.13
CA ASP A 42 10.72 8.31 7.73
C ASP A 42 11.87 8.97 8.50
N HIS A 43 12.94 8.21 8.72
CA HIS A 43 14.11 8.57 9.54
C HIS A 43 13.83 8.95 11.00
N ARG A 44 12.58 8.95 11.47
CA ARG A 44 12.27 9.19 12.89
C ARG A 44 12.88 8.08 13.75
N CYS A 45 12.54 6.82 13.49
CA CYS A 45 12.95 5.69 14.33
C CYS A 45 13.49 4.54 13.46
N GLY A 46 14.42 4.87 12.56
CA GLY A 46 14.99 3.96 11.57
C GLY A 46 14.33 4.04 10.19
N VAL A 47 15.00 3.44 9.20
CA VAL A 47 14.60 3.45 7.79
C VAL A 47 13.83 2.18 7.47
N LEU A 48 12.64 2.33 6.90
CA LEU A 48 11.87 1.21 6.37
C LEU A 48 11.67 1.41 4.87
N ASN A 49 12.11 0.44 4.07
CA ASN A 49 12.01 0.47 2.60
C ASN A 49 10.59 0.74 2.09
N THR A 50 9.59 0.32 2.86
CA THR A 50 8.16 0.52 2.56
C THR A 50 7.76 1.99 2.61
N LEU A 51 8.34 2.79 3.52
CA LEU A 51 8.08 4.24 3.58
C LEU A 51 8.62 4.92 2.32
N ALA A 52 9.88 4.62 1.97
CA ALA A 52 10.50 5.12 0.74
C ALA A 52 9.73 4.70 -0.51
N THR A 53 9.19 3.49 -0.55
CA THR A 53 8.36 3.01 -1.67
C THR A 53 7.05 3.79 -1.75
N ALA A 54 6.43 4.11 -0.61
CA ALA A 54 5.18 4.86 -0.56
C ALA A 54 5.31 6.25 -1.17
N TYR A 55 6.29 7.05 -0.73
CA TYR A 55 6.41 8.43 -1.24
C TYR A 55 7.12 8.55 -2.59
N ASN A 56 8.02 7.63 -2.95
CA ASN A 56 8.67 7.69 -4.28
C ASN A 56 7.84 7.05 -5.40
N LYS A 57 7.06 6.01 -5.08
CA LYS A 57 6.35 5.21 -6.10
C LYS A 57 4.83 5.25 -5.94
N GLY A 58 4.28 5.78 -4.86
CA GLY A 58 2.85 5.72 -4.60
C GLY A 58 2.34 4.28 -4.41
N LEU A 59 3.18 3.40 -3.87
CA LEU A 59 2.87 1.99 -3.67
C LEU A 59 3.12 1.59 -2.21
N TRP A 60 2.25 0.75 -1.64
CA TRP A 60 2.42 0.21 -0.30
C TRP A 60 2.50 -1.32 -0.31
N GLY A 61 3.57 -1.89 0.24
CA GLY A 61 3.78 -3.34 0.24
C GLY A 61 2.83 -4.06 1.18
N VAL A 62 2.19 -5.13 0.71
CA VAL A 62 1.25 -5.96 1.48
C VAL A 62 1.51 -7.45 1.21
N GLY A 63 1.10 -8.31 2.14
CA GLY A 63 1.42 -9.74 2.08
C GLY A 63 2.93 -9.99 2.16
N GLU A 64 3.55 -9.54 3.26
CA GLU A 64 5.00 -9.73 3.47
C GLU A 64 5.41 -11.20 3.38
N LYS A 65 6.42 -11.47 2.56
CA LYS A 65 7.19 -12.72 2.49
C LYS A 65 8.42 -12.61 3.41
N GLU A 66 9.22 -13.67 3.42
CA GLU A 66 10.54 -13.64 4.05
C GLU A 66 11.40 -12.47 3.55
N ARG A 67 12.17 -11.88 4.48
CA ARG A 67 13.20 -10.85 4.22
C ARG A 67 12.67 -9.52 3.67
N GLY A 68 11.44 -9.13 4.02
CA GLY A 68 10.89 -7.81 3.68
C GLY A 68 10.51 -7.65 2.20
N LEU A 69 10.34 -8.75 1.48
CA LEU A 69 9.76 -8.77 0.14
C LEU A 69 8.25 -8.84 0.25
N TYR A 70 7.52 -8.10 -0.57
CA TYR A 70 6.05 -8.11 -0.55
C TYR A 70 5.48 -8.95 -1.69
N LEU A 71 4.42 -9.70 -1.41
CA LEU A 71 3.65 -10.45 -2.41
C LEU A 71 2.95 -9.51 -3.39
N MET A 72 2.42 -8.40 -2.90
CA MET A 72 1.59 -7.47 -3.65
C MET A 72 1.87 -6.03 -3.19
N TYR A 73 1.37 -5.07 -3.96
CA TYR A 73 1.39 -3.67 -3.57
C TYR A 73 0.00 -3.07 -3.70
N VAL A 74 -0.37 -2.18 -2.79
CA VAL A 74 -1.54 -1.33 -2.97
C VAL A 74 -1.10 -0.06 -3.67
N ASP A 75 -1.77 0.29 -4.77
CA ASP A 75 -1.63 1.61 -5.35
C ASP A 75 -2.30 2.66 -4.44
N LEU A 76 -1.50 3.63 -4.01
CA LEU A 76 -1.91 4.63 -3.03
C LEU A 76 -2.83 5.71 -3.60
N ALA A 77 -3.01 5.77 -4.92
CA ALA A 77 -3.94 6.69 -5.55
C ALA A 77 -5.38 6.14 -5.60
N THR A 78 -5.55 4.82 -5.67
CA THR A 78 -6.86 4.18 -5.93
C THR A 78 -7.21 3.03 -5.00
N GLY A 79 -6.26 2.52 -4.22
CA GLY A 79 -6.45 1.33 -3.39
C GLY A 79 -6.47 0.02 -4.17
N ILE A 80 -6.12 0.01 -5.47
CA ILE A 80 -6.00 -1.22 -6.25
C ILE A 80 -4.87 -2.09 -5.69
N ILE A 81 -5.14 -3.38 -5.46
CA ILE A 81 -4.11 -4.35 -5.09
C ILE A 81 -3.49 -4.83 -6.39
N ALA A 82 -2.21 -4.56 -6.56
CA ALA A 82 -1.51 -4.63 -7.81
C ALA A 82 -0.36 -5.65 -7.75
N ASP A 83 -0.11 -6.25 -8.92
CA ASP A 83 1.01 -7.15 -9.17
C ASP A 83 2.34 -6.41 -8.96
N PRO A 84 3.29 -6.97 -8.19
CA PRO A 84 4.53 -6.30 -7.84
C PRO A 84 5.47 -6.09 -9.03
N ASP A 85 5.56 -7.06 -9.95
CA ASP A 85 6.50 -7.03 -11.07
C ASP A 85 6.13 -5.94 -12.06
N LYS A 86 4.84 -5.81 -12.36
CA LYS A 86 4.35 -4.75 -13.26
C LYS A 86 4.40 -3.38 -12.60
N SER A 87 3.99 -3.29 -11.34
CA SER A 87 3.85 -2.00 -10.64
C SER A 87 5.19 -1.37 -10.28
N LEU A 88 6.17 -2.15 -9.82
CA LEU A 88 7.47 -1.60 -9.41
C LEU A 88 8.41 -1.28 -10.56
N ARG A 89 8.36 -2.04 -11.66
CA ARG A 89 9.35 -1.97 -12.74
C ARG A 89 8.86 -1.20 -13.97
N ARG A 90 7.56 -1.22 -14.24
CA ARG A 90 7.00 -0.70 -15.51
C ARG A 90 6.15 0.56 -15.35
N LYS A 91 5.95 1.06 -14.11
CA LYS A 91 4.99 2.14 -13.81
C LYS A 91 3.59 1.86 -14.38
N VAL A 92 3.22 0.58 -14.41
CA VAL A 92 1.93 0.09 -14.87
C VAL A 92 1.23 -0.51 -13.67
N ILE A 93 0.06 0.03 -13.32
CA ILE A 93 -0.79 -0.59 -12.30
C ILE A 93 -1.61 -1.67 -12.99
N ALA A 94 -1.25 -2.92 -12.72
CA ALA A 94 -1.99 -4.09 -13.14
C ALA A 94 -2.53 -4.80 -11.89
N PRO A 95 -3.84 -5.12 -11.83
CA PRO A 95 -4.41 -5.83 -10.68
C PRO A 95 -3.65 -7.13 -10.38
N ALA A 96 -3.51 -7.44 -9.10
CA ALA A 96 -2.99 -8.72 -8.63
C ALA A 96 -3.92 -9.87 -9.05
N ARG A 97 -3.38 -11.08 -9.12
CA ARG A 97 -4.18 -12.26 -9.45
C ARG A 97 -5.12 -12.59 -8.30
N ARG A 98 -6.24 -13.22 -8.62
CA ARG A 98 -7.23 -13.67 -7.64
C ARG A 98 -6.60 -14.46 -6.50
N GLU A 99 -5.75 -15.43 -6.82
CA GLU A 99 -5.13 -16.32 -5.83
C GLU A 99 -4.23 -15.54 -4.88
N GLU A 100 -3.60 -14.47 -5.34
CA GLU A 100 -2.74 -13.60 -4.53
C GLU A 100 -3.60 -12.74 -3.60
N ILE A 101 -4.67 -12.14 -4.12
CA ILE A 101 -5.60 -11.32 -3.32
C ILE A 101 -6.23 -12.16 -2.19
N LEU A 102 -6.55 -13.43 -2.46
CA LEU A 102 -7.10 -14.34 -1.44
C LEU A 102 -6.16 -14.58 -0.26
N LEU A 103 -4.84 -14.45 -0.44
CA LEU A 103 -3.88 -14.55 0.67
C LEU A 103 -4.03 -13.40 1.67
N LEU A 104 -4.66 -12.29 1.28
CA LEU A 104 -4.92 -11.16 2.18
C LEU A 104 -6.23 -11.30 2.94
N ALA A 105 -7.09 -12.27 2.59
CA ALA A 105 -8.40 -12.43 3.21
C ALA A 105 -8.29 -12.75 4.71
N SER A 106 -7.23 -13.46 5.15
CA SER A 106 -6.96 -13.71 6.57
C SER A 106 -6.30 -12.53 7.29
N ASP A 107 -5.76 -11.57 6.54
CA ASP A 107 -4.88 -10.50 7.03
C ASP A 107 -5.38 -9.11 6.59
N LEU A 108 -6.69 -8.87 6.66
CA LEU A 108 -7.30 -7.60 6.21
C LEU A 108 -6.71 -6.36 6.89
N ASP A 109 -6.22 -6.51 8.13
CA ASP A 109 -5.53 -5.44 8.86
C ASP A 109 -4.28 -4.92 8.13
N LYS A 110 -3.64 -5.74 7.29
CA LYS A 110 -2.49 -5.33 6.47
C LYS A 110 -2.90 -4.45 5.29
N ILE A 111 -4.18 -4.37 4.96
CA ILE A 111 -4.76 -3.50 3.92
C ILE A 111 -5.78 -2.50 4.49
N ASP A 112 -5.83 -2.34 5.81
CA ASP A 112 -6.60 -1.29 6.47
C ASP A 112 -5.80 0.03 6.41
N ALA A 113 -6.10 0.84 5.40
CA ALA A 113 -5.44 2.11 5.15
C ALA A 113 -5.63 3.10 6.31
N GLY A 114 -6.76 3.02 7.02
CA GLY A 114 -7.02 3.85 8.19
C GLY A 114 -6.05 3.54 9.33
N LYS A 115 -5.89 2.25 9.65
CA LYS A 115 -4.92 1.78 10.65
C LYS A 115 -3.49 2.13 10.24
N ILE A 116 -3.13 1.92 8.97
CA ILE A 116 -1.78 2.25 8.47
C ILE A 116 -1.51 3.75 8.59
N ALA A 117 -2.44 4.60 8.14
CA ALA A 117 -2.31 6.05 8.24
C ALA A 117 -2.18 6.52 9.70
N ALA A 118 -3.01 5.99 10.61
CA ALA A 118 -2.93 6.32 12.03
C ALA A 118 -1.57 5.92 12.65
N ASN A 119 -1.03 4.75 12.30
CA ASN A 119 0.29 4.32 12.73
C ASN A 119 1.40 5.24 12.21
N LEU A 120 1.32 5.66 10.95
CA LEU A 120 2.29 6.61 10.37
C LEU A 120 2.20 7.99 11.02
N GLU A 121 0.99 8.49 11.29
CA GLU A 121 0.80 9.74 12.03
C GLU A 121 1.39 9.69 13.43
N SER A 122 1.19 8.57 14.14
CA SER A 122 1.77 8.35 15.46
C SER A 122 3.30 8.37 15.38
N ARG A 123 3.88 7.61 14.45
CA ARG A 123 5.34 7.56 14.22
C ARG A 123 5.92 8.91 13.81
N ALA A 124 5.22 9.69 13.01
CA ALA A 124 5.64 11.03 12.61
C ALA A 124 5.73 12.02 13.79
N LYS A 125 4.99 11.76 14.88
CA LYS A 125 5.00 12.57 16.11
C LYS A 125 5.97 12.03 17.17
N GLN A 126 6.50 10.82 16.98
CA GLN A 126 7.36 10.18 17.95
C GLN A 126 8.70 10.91 18.05
N LEU A 127 9.10 11.23 19.28
CA LEU A 127 10.45 11.72 19.59
C LEU A 127 11.39 10.52 19.58
N CYS A 128 12.40 10.56 18.71
CA CYS A 128 13.42 9.54 18.60
C CYS A 128 14.79 10.22 18.62
N LEU A 129 15.77 9.60 19.30
CA LEU A 129 17.07 10.21 19.61
C LEU A 129 17.87 10.60 18.35
N ASP A 130 17.60 9.93 17.24
CA ASP A 130 18.31 10.12 15.96
C ASP A 130 17.63 11.13 15.02
N ASP A 131 16.50 11.72 15.44
CA ASP A 131 15.82 12.71 14.61
C ASP A 131 16.45 14.09 14.74
N SER A 132 17.27 14.44 13.75
CA SER A 132 17.97 15.72 13.69
C SER A 132 17.22 16.75 12.82
N PRO A 133 17.46 18.06 12.99
CA PRO A 133 16.93 19.10 12.10
C PRO A 133 17.29 18.89 10.62
N ALA A 134 18.40 18.19 10.33
CA ALA A 134 18.77 17.85 8.96
C ALA A 134 17.75 16.89 8.30
N ASN A 135 17.09 16.03 9.09
CA ASN A 135 16.02 15.16 8.58
C ASN A 135 14.79 15.96 8.18
N ASP A 136 14.44 17.05 8.89
CA ASP A 136 13.32 17.92 8.49
C ASP A 136 13.61 18.63 7.18
N VAL A 137 14.82 19.18 7.01
CA VAL A 137 15.27 19.78 5.75
C VAL A 137 15.22 18.76 4.61
N TRP A 138 15.70 17.53 4.84
CA TRP A 138 15.62 16.46 3.86
C TRP A 138 14.18 16.09 3.51
N ARG A 139 13.29 15.94 4.50
CA ARG A 139 11.86 15.66 4.27
C ARG A 139 11.22 16.75 3.41
N ASP A 140 11.50 18.02 3.69
CA ASP A 140 10.98 19.13 2.88
C ASP A 140 11.54 19.14 1.45
N GLN A 141 12.82 18.84 1.26
CA GLN A 141 13.42 18.71 -0.07
C GLN A 141 12.76 17.59 -0.88
N ILE A 142 12.53 16.42 -0.27
CA ILE A 142 11.84 15.31 -0.92
C ILE A 142 10.40 15.68 -1.25
N ARG A 143 9.69 16.32 -0.31
CA ARG A 143 8.31 16.78 -0.50
C ARG A 143 8.20 17.71 -1.72
N VAL A 144 9.07 18.71 -1.82
CA VAL A 144 9.10 19.65 -2.96
C VAL A 144 9.49 18.92 -4.26
N ARG A 145 10.56 18.12 -4.24
CA ARG A 145 11.05 17.39 -5.42
C ARG A 145 10.01 16.46 -6.03
N LEU A 146 9.20 15.81 -5.19
CA LEU A 146 8.17 14.87 -5.60
C LEU A 146 6.78 15.52 -5.75
N ASN A 147 6.67 16.83 -5.55
CA ASN A 147 5.39 17.56 -5.50
C ASN A 147 4.35 16.89 -4.59
N LEU A 148 4.81 16.43 -3.41
CA LEU A 148 4.00 15.65 -2.50
C LEU A 148 3.13 16.57 -1.64
N SER A 149 1.82 16.42 -1.76
CA SER A 149 0.83 17.07 -0.90
C SER A 149 0.26 16.07 0.11
N GLU A 150 -0.57 16.54 1.05
CA GLU A 150 -1.24 15.66 2.02
C GLU A 150 -2.15 14.62 1.37
N MET A 151 -2.64 14.91 0.16
CA MET A 151 -3.48 14.02 -0.64
C MET A 151 -2.76 13.69 -1.93
N TYR A 152 -2.06 12.56 -1.94
CA TYR A 152 -1.32 12.06 -3.07
C TYR A 152 -2.19 12.04 -4.34
N VAL A 153 -1.59 12.48 -5.44
CA VAL A 153 -2.12 12.36 -6.79
C VAL A 153 -1.05 11.66 -7.60
N ARG A 154 -1.43 10.56 -8.26
CA ARG A 154 -0.47 9.81 -9.08
C ARG A 154 0.07 10.71 -10.20
N PRO A 155 1.39 10.69 -10.47
CA PRO A 155 1.94 11.34 -11.65
C PRO A 155 1.30 10.84 -12.95
N ALA A 156 1.12 11.74 -13.91
CA ALA A 156 0.42 11.45 -15.18
C ALA A 156 1.15 10.46 -16.10
N ASP A 157 2.44 10.20 -15.87
CA ASP A 157 3.26 9.25 -16.64
C ASP A 157 3.02 7.78 -16.24
N TRP A 158 2.18 7.52 -15.23
CA TRP A 158 1.76 6.17 -14.85
C TRP A 158 0.49 5.76 -15.59
N SER A 159 0.47 4.56 -16.14
CA SER A 159 -0.67 4.04 -16.90
C SER A 159 -1.36 2.86 -16.20
N TYR A 160 -2.64 2.70 -16.46
CA TYR A 160 -3.39 1.48 -16.18
C TYR A 160 -3.30 0.53 -17.37
N ARG A 161 -3.21 -0.78 -17.11
CA ARG A 161 -3.35 -1.81 -18.13
C ARG A 161 -4.19 -2.97 -17.63
#